data_AF-A0A957N0I2-F1
#
_entry.id   AF-A0A957N0I2-F1
#
_cell.length_a   1.000
_cell.length_b   1.000
_cell.length_c   1.000
_cell.angle_alpha   90.00
_cell.angle_beta   90.00
_cell.angle_gamma   90.00
#
_symmetry.space_group_name_H-M   'P 1'
#
loop_
_entity.id
_entity.type
_entity.pdbx_description
1 polymer ?
#
loop_
_entity_poly.entity_id
_entity_poly.type
_entity_poly.pdbx_seq_one_letter_code
_entity_poly.pdbx_strand_id
1 'polypeptide(L)'
;MTANNNEINEVLQPDSIIYDQGWLASWLRPTLLALMVACLNLTLLVFLRRFIPELGAQFTLVVAILGIISAVVGSTTSTWLAQPGQRLRRSAAYRGAEIALLLLVTRLAVWITAGTWPTLRAFFTHPLSTLFDGLFLLAAAIVTISWVIAGEMSRDLLDMALQPDELLLVQPDGRGDGMRAVGVDRRVLMNSFVVRWVVGGLLLIIFAAGATVEVGNFRLAGLAQLEIPGIVVLAIVVYFLAGLLLISQAQLAILRARWALEHAPTVDAVTRQWPLYVGTVLILIGALAALMPLGGTYWLSRIVAGVIGGIYMLFFTIFQIIAGLFILLLSLLPFSGREATPPPEAAQPIIPQTAPTPPPEFLEWAGGAAFWIIAALLLGYLAIVYFTDKGVRFGWLTLIWTMLRTRWQQWRATWRGWQQNRIRSRQDEGDAGSAAQQRARRRWPWQRNGTPEAQVRALYFAALDAAQEAGHPRRQAETPNRFAPRLAADMEDAEATEAVDALTDAFVHVRYGHREVTDADLSRLDALWQRLRRALRST
;
A
#
# COMPACT_ATOMS: atom_id res chain seq x y z
N MET A 1 -19.68 14.68 -53.43
CA MET A 1 -18.81 13.72 -52.72
C MET A 1 -18.45 14.25 -51.32
N THR A 2 -19.43 14.62 -50.50
CA THR A 2 -19.21 15.24 -49.17
C THR A 2 -20.28 14.83 -48.15
N ALA A 3 -20.98 13.70 -48.38
CA ALA A 3 -22.14 13.29 -47.60
C ALA A 3 -21.92 12.08 -46.67
N ASN A 4 -20.67 11.60 -46.46
CA ASN A 4 -20.47 10.28 -45.81
C ASN A 4 -19.51 10.25 -44.60
N ASN A 5 -19.33 11.37 -43.91
CA ASN A 5 -18.52 11.40 -42.67
C ASN A 5 -19.36 11.53 -41.39
N ASN A 6 -20.66 11.88 -41.47
CA ASN A 6 -21.51 11.95 -40.27
C ASN A 6 -22.08 10.59 -39.86
N GLU A 7 -22.40 9.68 -40.79
CA GLU A 7 -22.87 8.33 -40.44
C GLU A 7 -21.77 7.48 -39.79
N ILE A 8 -20.50 7.69 -40.14
CA ILE A 8 -19.37 6.95 -39.53
C ILE A 8 -19.11 7.41 -38.08
N ASN A 9 -19.36 8.68 -37.77
CA ASN A 9 -19.20 9.22 -36.41
C ASN A 9 -20.37 8.86 -35.48
N GLU A 10 -21.57 8.58 -36.03
CA GLU A 10 -22.73 8.16 -35.22
C GLU A 10 -22.67 6.66 -34.85
N VAL A 11 -22.04 5.83 -35.70
CA VAL A 11 -21.80 4.40 -35.43
C VAL A 11 -20.66 4.17 -34.42
N LEU A 12 -19.80 5.16 -34.19
CA LEU A 12 -18.71 5.10 -33.22
C LEU A 12 -19.01 5.92 -31.96
N GLN A 13 -20.23 5.88 -31.43
CA GLN A 13 -20.43 6.27 -30.03
C GLN A 13 -19.92 5.15 -29.11
N PRO A 14 -18.76 5.33 -28.42
CA PRO A 14 -18.20 4.34 -27.50
C PRO A 14 -19.09 4.07 -26.27
N ASP A 15 -20.16 4.84 -26.09
CA ASP A 15 -21.11 4.71 -24.99
C ASP A 15 -22.07 3.51 -25.13
N SER A 16 -22.08 2.84 -26.28
CA SER A 16 -22.98 1.69 -26.56
C SER A 16 -22.30 0.31 -26.52
N ILE A 17 -21.02 0.22 -26.14
CA ILE A 17 -20.44 -1.11 -25.86
C ILE A 17 -21.07 -1.62 -24.56
N ILE A 18 -22.18 -2.35 -24.70
CA ILE A 18 -22.95 -2.96 -23.62
C ILE A 18 -22.09 -4.10 -23.03
N TYR A 19 -21.12 -3.76 -22.19
CA TYR A 19 -20.52 -4.72 -21.27
C TYR A 19 -21.42 -4.90 -20.06
N ASP A 20 -21.28 -6.03 -19.36
CA ASP A 20 -22.19 -6.44 -18.28
C ASP A 20 -21.98 -5.63 -16.98
N GLN A 21 -22.29 -4.32 -17.04
CA GLN A 21 -22.19 -3.41 -15.90
C GLN A 21 -23.04 -3.86 -14.72
N GLY A 22 -24.22 -4.41 -14.98
CA GLY A 22 -25.10 -4.93 -13.93
C GLY A 22 -24.45 -6.06 -13.13
N TRP A 23 -23.74 -6.97 -13.80
CA TRP A 23 -22.94 -8.00 -13.15
C TRP A 23 -21.80 -7.40 -12.33
N LEU A 24 -21.02 -6.50 -12.93
CA LEU A 24 -19.88 -5.85 -12.28
C LEU A 24 -20.28 -5.02 -11.05
N ALA A 25 -21.41 -4.32 -11.11
CA ALA A 25 -21.92 -3.47 -10.03
C ALA A 25 -22.71 -4.23 -8.95
N SER A 26 -23.02 -5.52 -9.17
CA SER A 26 -23.83 -6.29 -8.22
C SER A 26 -23.10 -6.55 -6.90
N TRP A 27 -23.71 -6.09 -5.80
CA TRP A 27 -23.27 -6.34 -4.43
C TRP A 27 -23.53 -7.78 -3.95
N LEU A 28 -24.30 -8.57 -4.70
CA LEU A 28 -24.61 -9.95 -4.33
C LEU A 28 -23.35 -10.84 -4.29
N ARG A 29 -22.43 -10.67 -5.23
CA ARG A 29 -21.20 -11.47 -5.32
C ARG A 29 -20.26 -11.24 -4.12
N PRO A 30 -19.85 -9.99 -3.79
CA PRO A 30 -18.97 -9.75 -2.65
C PRO A 30 -19.63 -10.13 -1.33
N THR A 31 -20.96 -10.00 -1.19
CA THR A 31 -21.67 -10.40 0.03
C THR A 31 -21.71 -11.92 0.21
N LEU A 32 -22.00 -12.69 -0.85
CA LEU A 32 -21.96 -14.16 -0.81
C LEU A 32 -20.53 -14.68 -0.55
N LEU A 33 -19.51 -14.09 -1.18
CA LEU A 33 -18.11 -14.45 -0.92
C LEU A 33 -17.70 -14.14 0.53
N ALA A 34 -18.05 -12.96 1.04
CA ALA A 34 -17.77 -12.59 2.42
C ALA A 34 -18.50 -13.52 3.40
N LEU A 35 -19.73 -13.93 3.09
CA LEU A 35 -20.49 -14.90 3.89
C LEU A 35 -19.83 -16.28 3.90
N MET A 36 -19.35 -16.76 2.76
CA MET A 36 -18.58 -18.02 2.70
C MET A 36 -17.32 -17.97 3.54
N VAL A 37 -16.54 -16.89 3.42
CA VAL A 37 -15.32 -16.69 4.20
C VAL A 37 -15.65 -16.53 5.70
N ALA A 38 -16.76 -15.88 6.05
CA ALA A 38 -17.26 -15.80 7.42
C ALA A 38 -17.47 -17.20 8.02
N CYS A 39 -18.11 -18.10 7.26
CA CYS A 39 -18.38 -19.47 7.70
C CYS A 39 -17.07 -20.25 7.93
N LEU A 40 -16.08 -20.08 7.04
CA LEU A 40 -14.76 -20.69 7.19
C LEU A 40 -14.02 -20.15 8.42
N ASN A 41 -14.02 -18.83 8.61
CA ASN A 41 -13.34 -18.20 9.75
C ASN A 41 -13.99 -18.61 11.07
N LEU A 42 -15.32 -18.62 11.13
CA LEU A 42 -16.06 -18.99 12.34
C LEU A 42 -15.74 -20.43 12.76
N THR A 43 -15.79 -21.38 11.82
CA THR A 43 -15.49 -22.78 12.09
C THR A 43 -14.03 -23.00 12.46
N LEU A 44 -13.10 -22.34 11.76
CA LEU A 44 -11.68 -22.34 12.11
C LEU A 44 -11.44 -21.77 13.52
N LEU A 45 -12.07 -20.66 13.90
CA LEU A 45 -11.91 -20.05 15.23
C LEU A 45 -12.49 -20.91 16.34
N VAL A 46 -13.65 -21.55 16.11
CA VAL A 46 -14.23 -22.53 17.04
C VAL A 46 -13.28 -23.71 17.24
N PHE A 47 -12.69 -24.21 16.15
CA PHE A 47 -11.67 -25.27 16.19
C PHE A 47 -10.42 -24.82 16.96
N LEU A 48 -9.86 -23.65 16.65
CA LEU A 48 -8.63 -23.13 17.29
C LEU A 48 -8.81 -22.87 18.79
N ARG A 49 -9.99 -22.41 19.22
CA ARG A 49 -10.33 -22.20 20.64
C ARG A 49 -10.20 -23.50 21.46
N ARG A 50 -10.28 -24.66 20.82
CA ARG A 50 -10.04 -25.94 21.48
C ARG A 50 -8.58 -26.15 21.87
N PHE A 51 -7.65 -25.70 21.04
CA PHE A 51 -6.21 -25.86 21.26
C PHE A 51 -5.59 -24.72 22.05
N ILE A 52 -6.19 -23.53 21.95
CA ILE A 52 -5.70 -22.33 22.61
C ILE A 52 -6.85 -21.80 23.49
N PRO A 53 -6.97 -22.29 24.74
CA PRO A 53 -8.03 -21.87 25.66
C PRO A 53 -7.99 -20.37 25.98
N GLU A 54 -6.81 -19.75 25.82
CA GLU A 54 -6.57 -18.31 26.01
C GLU A 54 -7.25 -17.43 24.94
N LEU A 55 -7.82 -18.01 23.87
CA LEU A 55 -8.61 -17.29 22.90
C LEU A 55 -9.93 -16.81 23.54
N GLY A 56 -9.88 -15.60 24.10
CA GLY A 56 -11.06 -14.93 24.64
C GLY A 56 -12.17 -14.79 23.60
N ALA A 57 -13.42 -14.86 24.04
CA ALA A 57 -14.58 -14.76 23.14
C ALA A 57 -14.58 -13.44 22.34
N GLN A 58 -14.14 -12.34 22.97
CA GLN A 58 -14.01 -11.04 22.32
C GLN A 58 -12.99 -11.06 21.17
N PHE A 59 -11.83 -11.69 21.38
CA PHE A 59 -10.83 -11.85 20.33
C PHE A 59 -11.40 -12.66 19.15
N THR A 60 -12.07 -13.79 19.42
CA THR A 60 -12.67 -14.61 18.35
C THR A 60 -13.70 -13.83 17.54
N LEU A 61 -14.56 -13.04 18.19
CA LEU A 61 -15.56 -12.21 17.52
C LEU A 61 -14.91 -11.12 16.66
N VAL A 62 -13.89 -10.43 17.19
CA VAL A 62 -13.20 -9.38 16.46
C VAL A 62 -12.44 -9.92 15.26
N VAL A 63 -11.72 -11.05 15.40
CA VAL A 63 -11.03 -11.69 14.27
C VAL A 63 -12.03 -12.18 13.22
N ALA A 64 -13.18 -12.71 13.63
CA ALA A 64 -14.24 -13.09 12.69
C ALA A 64 -14.75 -11.88 11.89
N ILE A 65 -15.06 -10.76 12.57
CA ILE A 65 -15.50 -9.51 11.91
C ILE A 65 -14.42 -8.97 10.97
N LEU A 66 -13.15 -8.93 11.41
CA LEU A 66 -12.04 -8.49 10.57
C LEU A 66 -11.86 -9.39 9.36
N GLY A 67 -12.02 -10.71 9.50
CA GLY A 67 -11.99 -11.65 8.39
C GLY A 67 -13.10 -11.38 7.37
N ILE A 68 -14.31 -11.02 7.82
CA ILE A 68 -15.42 -10.62 6.94
C ILE A 68 -15.09 -9.31 6.21
N ILE A 69 -14.65 -8.28 6.94
CA ILE A 69 -14.25 -6.99 6.36
C ILE A 69 -13.15 -7.21 5.32
N SER A 70 -12.16 -8.03 5.65
CA SER A 70 -11.06 -8.42 4.77
C SER A 70 -11.55 -9.07 3.48
N ALA A 71 -12.52 -9.99 3.57
CA ALA A 71 -13.14 -10.62 2.42
C ALA A 71 -13.95 -9.64 1.54
N VAL A 72 -14.70 -8.73 2.16
CA VAL A 72 -15.41 -7.65 1.43
C VAL A 72 -14.41 -6.73 0.73
N VAL A 73 -13.34 -6.32 1.42
CA VAL A 73 -12.29 -5.47 0.87
C VAL A 73 -11.61 -6.17 -0.30
N GLY A 74 -11.17 -7.42 -0.16
CA GLY A 74 -10.52 -8.19 -1.24
C GLY A 74 -11.42 -8.43 -2.46
N SER A 75 -12.71 -8.70 -2.24
CA SER A 75 -13.67 -8.92 -3.33
C SER A 75 -14.05 -7.62 -4.07
N THR A 76 -14.26 -6.52 -3.34
CA THR A 76 -14.58 -5.21 -3.93
C THR A 76 -13.38 -4.60 -4.65
N THR A 77 -12.17 -4.71 -4.10
CA THR A 77 -10.96 -4.23 -4.78
C THR A 77 -10.62 -5.07 -6.02
N SER A 78 -10.87 -6.38 -6.01
CA SER A 78 -10.81 -7.21 -7.24
C SER A 78 -11.80 -6.75 -8.30
N THR A 79 -13.04 -6.42 -7.90
CA THR A 79 -14.08 -5.94 -8.82
C THR A 79 -13.73 -4.58 -9.41
N TRP A 80 -13.21 -3.68 -8.59
CA TRP A 80 -12.73 -2.36 -8.99
C TRP A 80 -11.58 -2.49 -10.01
N LEU A 81 -10.52 -3.24 -9.65
CA LEU A 81 -9.35 -3.45 -10.52
C LEU A 81 -9.66 -4.18 -11.84
N ALA A 82 -10.78 -4.89 -11.94
CA ALA A 82 -11.21 -5.53 -13.18
C ALA A 82 -11.76 -4.53 -14.21
N GLN A 83 -12.13 -3.31 -13.79
CA GLN A 83 -12.63 -2.27 -14.69
C GLN A 83 -11.55 -1.83 -15.68
N PRO A 84 -11.88 -1.63 -16.98
CA PRO A 84 -10.88 -1.35 -18.03
C PRO A 84 -9.97 -0.17 -17.72
N GLY A 85 -10.55 0.94 -17.23
CA GLY A 85 -9.80 2.15 -16.89
C GLY A 85 -8.81 2.01 -15.72
N GLN A 86 -8.84 0.89 -15.00
CA GLN A 86 -8.03 0.68 -13.80
C GLN A 86 -7.06 -0.48 -13.91
N ARG A 87 -7.02 -1.19 -15.04
CA ARG A 87 -6.13 -2.34 -15.24
C ARG A 87 -4.66 -1.99 -15.13
N LEU A 88 -4.26 -0.80 -15.60
CA LEU A 88 -2.90 -0.26 -15.44
C LEU A 88 -2.51 -0.09 -13.95
N ARG A 89 -3.48 -0.04 -13.05
CA ARG A 89 -3.29 0.09 -11.60
C ARG A 89 -3.24 -1.25 -10.87
N ARG A 90 -3.34 -2.40 -11.58
CA ARG A 90 -3.18 -3.76 -11.02
C ARG A 90 -1.71 -4.07 -10.67
N SER A 91 -1.05 -3.16 -9.97
CA SER A 91 0.30 -3.36 -9.49
C SER A 91 0.31 -4.23 -8.24
N ALA A 92 1.36 -5.04 -8.08
CA ALA A 92 1.61 -5.76 -6.83
C ALA A 92 1.74 -4.80 -5.63
N ALA A 93 2.20 -3.56 -5.89
CA ALA A 93 2.32 -2.51 -4.88
C ALA A 93 0.96 -2.12 -4.27
N TYR A 94 -0.09 -1.94 -5.09
CA TYR A 94 -1.43 -1.63 -4.59
C TYR A 94 -1.99 -2.74 -3.69
N ARG A 95 -1.82 -4.00 -4.12
CA ARG A 95 -2.23 -5.17 -3.33
C ARG A 95 -1.43 -5.31 -2.04
N GLY A 96 -0.12 -5.02 -2.08
CA GLY A 96 0.72 -4.97 -0.89
C GLY A 96 0.27 -3.88 0.09
N ALA A 97 -0.10 -2.71 -0.40
CA ALA A 97 -0.63 -1.62 0.42
C ALA A 97 -1.96 -2.00 1.10
N GLU A 98 -2.85 -2.67 0.37
CA GLU A 98 -4.13 -3.16 0.88
C GLU A 98 -3.94 -4.15 2.04
N ILE A 99 -3.07 -5.15 1.88
CA ILE A 99 -2.75 -6.12 2.95
C ILE A 99 -2.09 -5.40 4.13
N ALA A 100 -1.13 -4.50 3.89
CA ALA A 100 -0.47 -3.77 4.96
C ALA A 100 -1.46 -2.95 5.81
N LEU A 101 -2.45 -2.32 5.17
CA LEU A 101 -3.52 -1.59 5.86
C LEU A 101 -4.39 -2.55 6.69
N LEU A 102 -4.80 -3.69 6.12
CA LEU A 102 -5.59 -4.70 6.82
C LEU A 102 -4.84 -5.26 8.04
N LEU A 103 -3.53 -5.51 7.90
CA LEU A 103 -2.68 -5.97 9.00
C LEU A 103 -2.53 -4.92 10.10
N LEU A 104 -2.40 -3.63 9.75
CA LEU A 104 -2.39 -2.57 10.74
C LEU A 104 -3.69 -2.48 11.53
N VAL A 105 -4.83 -2.49 10.84
CA VAL A 105 -6.15 -2.46 11.48
C VAL A 105 -6.32 -3.68 12.38
N THR A 106 -5.85 -4.85 11.92
CA THR A 106 -5.84 -6.08 12.71
C THR A 106 -4.98 -5.92 13.97
N ARG A 107 -3.78 -5.35 13.87
CA ARG A 107 -2.92 -5.12 15.05
C ARG A 107 -3.60 -4.24 16.08
N LEU A 108 -4.17 -3.11 15.64
CA LEU A 108 -4.87 -2.18 16.51
C LEU A 108 -6.07 -2.85 17.20
N ALA A 109 -6.84 -3.62 16.46
CA ALA A 109 -7.97 -4.35 17.01
C ALA A 109 -7.53 -5.40 18.05
N VAL A 110 -6.44 -6.12 17.79
CA VAL A 110 -5.88 -7.09 18.76
C VAL A 110 -5.47 -6.38 20.05
N TRP A 111 -4.77 -5.25 19.99
CA TRP A 111 -4.44 -4.47 21.21
C TRP A 111 -5.67 -4.02 21.99
N ILE A 112 -6.71 -3.56 21.31
CA ILE A 112 -7.98 -3.16 21.94
C ILE A 112 -8.62 -4.35 22.65
N THR A 113 -8.67 -5.52 22.00
CA THR A 113 -9.33 -6.72 22.56
C THR A 113 -8.53 -7.39 23.67
N ALA A 114 -7.20 -7.38 23.59
CA ALA A 114 -6.35 -8.00 24.58
C ALA A 114 -6.20 -7.12 25.84
N GLY A 115 -6.52 -5.82 25.74
CA GLY A 115 -6.34 -4.85 26.82
C GLY A 115 -4.87 -4.56 27.15
N THR A 116 -3.93 -5.15 26.41
CA THR A 116 -2.49 -5.08 26.62
C THR A 116 -1.86 -4.02 25.71
N TRP A 117 -2.24 -2.76 25.94
CA TRP A 117 -1.55 -1.65 25.27
C TRP A 117 -0.07 -1.67 25.66
N PRO A 118 0.86 -1.68 24.69
CA PRO A 118 2.28 -1.71 25.00
C PRO A 118 2.66 -0.45 25.77
N THR A 119 3.44 -0.62 26.85
CA THR A 119 4.01 0.53 27.56
C THR A 119 4.95 1.28 26.62
N LEU A 120 5.03 2.61 26.76
CA LEU A 120 5.91 3.43 25.91
C LEU A 120 7.35 2.91 25.89
N ARG A 121 7.84 2.41 27.04
CA ARG A 121 9.18 1.81 27.13
C ARG A 121 9.28 0.54 26.28
N ALA A 122 8.40 -0.44 26.46
CA ALA A 122 8.43 -1.69 25.70
C ALA A 122 8.24 -1.47 24.20
N PHE A 123 7.43 -0.48 23.82
CA PHE A 123 7.21 -0.08 22.44
C PHE A 123 8.52 0.33 21.76
N PHE A 124 9.39 1.09 22.44
CA PHE A 124 10.68 1.53 21.87
C PHE A 124 11.84 0.56 22.12
N THR A 125 11.83 -0.24 23.18
CA THR A 125 12.94 -1.17 23.47
C THR A 125 12.81 -2.49 22.74
N HIS A 126 11.58 -3.01 22.56
CA HIS A 126 11.32 -4.29 21.91
C HIS A 126 10.24 -4.18 20.82
N PRO A 127 10.48 -3.39 19.76
CA PRO A 127 9.48 -3.10 18.72
C PRO A 127 8.97 -4.36 18.01
N LEU A 128 9.82 -5.34 17.76
CA LEU A 128 9.42 -6.58 17.08
C LEU A 128 8.52 -7.44 17.95
N SER A 129 8.84 -7.62 19.23
CA SER A 129 7.99 -8.40 20.15
C SER A 129 6.66 -7.71 20.43
N THR A 130 6.65 -6.37 20.45
CA THR A 130 5.42 -5.59 20.63
C THR A 130 4.60 -5.48 19.36
N LEU A 131 5.16 -5.73 18.18
CA LEU A 131 4.41 -5.80 16.92
C LEU A 131 3.92 -7.22 16.62
N PHE A 132 4.78 -8.23 16.81
CA PHE A 132 4.53 -9.63 16.46
C PHE A 132 4.31 -10.49 17.70
N ASP A 133 3.11 -10.40 18.29
CA ASP A 133 2.65 -11.39 19.27
C ASP A 133 1.91 -12.56 18.60
N GLY A 134 1.79 -13.68 19.31
CA GLY A 134 1.18 -14.89 18.77
C GLY A 134 -0.28 -14.69 18.35
N LEU A 135 -1.04 -13.90 19.12
CA LEU A 135 -2.44 -13.57 18.81
C LEU A 135 -2.56 -12.74 17.53
N PHE A 136 -1.69 -11.76 17.34
CA PHE A 136 -1.61 -10.97 16.11
C PHE A 136 -1.21 -11.82 14.93
N LEU A 137 -0.19 -12.69 15.05
CA LEU A 137 0.21 -13.57 13.96
C LEU A 137 -0.95 -14.49 13.52
N LEU A 138 -1.70 -15.02 14.48
CA LEU A 138 -2.88 -15.82 14.21
C LEU A 138 -3.98 -15.00 13.52
N ALA A 139 -4.32 -13.83 14.06
CA ALA A 139 -5.33 -12.95 13.47
C ALA A 139 -4.92 -12.46 12.07
N ALA A 140 -3.66 -12.07 11.90
CA ALA A 140 -3.06 -11.66 10.64
C ALA A 140 -3.14 -12.77 9.59
N ALA A 141 -2.84 -14.01 9.96
CA ALA A 141 -2.97 -15.16 9.07
C ALA A 141 -4.42 -15.36 8.62
N ILE A 142 -5.38 -15.38 9.56
CA ILE A 142 -6.81 -15.56 9.26
C ILE A 142 -7.32 -14.43 8.34
N VAL A 143 -7.02 -13.17 8.67
CA VAL A 143 -7.41 -11.99 7.90
C VAL A 143 -6.79 -12.01 6.51
N THR A 144 -5.51 -12.39 6.38
CA THR A 144 -4.81 -12.45 5.09
C THR A 144 -5.35 -13.59 4.23
N ILE A 145 -5.56 -14.79 4.79
CA ILE A 145 -6.14 -15.93 4.08
C ILE A 145 -7.55 -15.57 3.60
N SER A 146 -8.35 -14.93 4.45
CA SER A 146 -9.69 -14.43 4.10
C SER A 146 -9.66 -13.49 2.90
N TRP A 147 -8.72 -12.55 2.91
CA TRP A 147 -8.50 -11.61 1.81
C TRP A 147 -8.12 -12.31 0.51
N VAL A 148 -7.16 -13.26 0.58
CA VAL A 148 -6.67 -14.01 -0.59
C VAL A 148 -7.80 -14.85 -1.19
N ILE A 149 -8.49 -15.65 -0.38
CA ILE A 149 -9.59 -16.52 -0.85
C ILE A 149 -10.68 -15.69 -1.52
N ALA A 150 -11.17 -14.63 -0.86
CA ALA A 150 -12.20 -13.78 -1.43
C ALA A 150 -11.73 -13.04 -2.69
N GLY A 151 -10.47 -12.58 -2.69
CA GLY A 151 -9.85 -11.88 -3.80
C GLY A 151 -9.68 -12.76 -5.04
N GLU A 152 -9.24 -14.01 -4.87
CA GLU A 152 -9.07 -15.00 -5.94
C GLU A 152 -10.41 -15.51 -6.48
N MET A 153 -11.34 -15.90 -5.60
CA MET A 153 -12.67 -16.34 -6.03
C MET A 153 -13.43 -15.22 -6.75
N SER A 154 -13.28 -13.96 -6.31
CA SER A 154 -13.84 -12.80 -7.01
C SER A 154 -13.23 -12.64 -8.41
N ARG A 155 -11.91 -12.82 -8.57
CA ARG A 155 -11.25 -12.78 -9.88
C ARG A 155 -11.77 -13.88 -10.81
N ASP A 156 -11.86 -15.12 -10.35
CA ASP A 156 -12.40 -16.23 -11.16
C ASP A 156 -13.81 -15.89 -11.67
N LEU A 157 -14.69 -15.37 -10.80
CA LEU A 157 -16.07 -14.99 -11.15
C LEU A 157 -16.15 -13.78 -12.10
N LEU A 158 -15.20 -12.85 -12.01
CA LEU A 158 -15.11 -11.70 -12.92
C LEU A 158 -14.62 -12.13 -14.29
N ASP A 159 -13.65 -13.04 -14.34
CA ASP A 159 -13.07 -13.54 -15.58
C ASP A 159 -14.02 -14.48 -16.36
N MET A 160 -15.07 -15.01 -15.71
CA MET A 160 -16.13 -15.77 -16.38
C MET A 160 -17.12 -14.88 -17.17
N ALA A 161 -17.28 -13.62 -16.79
CA ALA A 161 -18.16 -12.69 -17.48
C ALA A 161 -17.57 -12.25 -18.83
N LEU A 162 -18.40 -11.64 -19.68
CA LEU A 162 -17.93 -11.07 -20.94
C LEU A 162 -17.00 -9.90 -20.67
N GLN A 163 -15.76 -10.00 -21.14
CA GLN A 163 -14.77 -8.92 -21.00
C GLN A 163 -14.85 -7.97 -22.19
N PRO A 164 -14.60 -6.66 -22.00
CA PRO A 164 -14.65 -5.69 -23.09
C PRO A 164 -13.61 -5.95 -24.18
N ASP A 165 -12.48 -6.58 -23.83
CA ASP A 165 -11.44 -6.92 -24.81
C ASP A 165 -11.91 -8.03 -25.76
N GLU A 166 -12.77 -8.93 -25.30
CA GLU A 166 -13.32 -9.99 -26.14
C GLU A 166 -14.27 -9.41 -27.19
N LEU A 167 -14.95 -8.29 -26.90
CA LEU A 167 -15.81 -7.60 -27.87
C LEU A 167 -15.01 -6.87 -28.95
N LEU A 168 -13.88 -6.26 -28.58
CA LEU A 168 -13.01 -5.55 -29.54
C LEU A 168 -12.34 -6.50 -30.53
N LEU A 169 -12.11 -7.75 -30.14
CA LEU A 169 -11.44 -8.76 -30.97
C LEU A 169 -12.37 -9.48 -31.95
N VAL A 170 -13.70 -9.33 -31.80
CA VAL A 170 -14.69 -9.95 -32.68
C VAL A 170 -15.02 -9.06 -33.90
N GLN A 171 -14.47 -7.84 -33.99
CA GLN A 171 -14.63 -7.00 -35.18
C GLN A 171 -13.94 -7.64 -36.39
N PRO A 172 -14.70 -8.02 -37.44
CA PRO A 172 -14.20 -8.77 -38.58
C PRO A 172 -13.59 -7.81 -39.59
N ASP A 173 -12.47 -7.17 -39.25
CA ASP A 173 -11.65 -6.55 -40.29
C ASP A 173 -11.03 -7.69 -41.09
N GLY A 174 -11.61 -7.96 -42.26
CA GLY A 174 -11.32 -9.06 -43.18
C GLY A 174 -9.92 -9.07 -43.81
N ARG A 175 -8.91 -8.57 -43.11
CA ARG A 175 -7.49 -8.64 -43.50
C ARG A 175 -6.66 -9.27 -42.38
N GLY A 176 -6.53 -10.59 -42.46
CA GLY A 176 -5.25 -11.25 -42.17
C GLY A 176 -4.95 -11.59 -40.71
N ASP A 177 -5.25 -12.85 -40.38
CA ASP A 177 -4.38 -13.79 -39.67
C ASP A 177 -3.48 -13.30 -38.52
N GLY A 178 -3.77 -13.83 -37.32
CA GLY A 178 -2.72 -14.25 -36.39
C GLY A 178 -3.06 -14.14 -34.92
N MET A 179 -3.70 -13.06 -34.49
CA MET A 179 -4.06 -12.89 -33.08
C MET A 179 -5.43 -13.49 -32.84
N ARG A 180 -5.50 -14.83 -32.83
CA ARG A 180 -6.63 -15.52 -32.19
C ARG A 180 -6.72 -14.93 -30.79
N ALA A 181 -7.85 -14.30 -30.47
CA ALA A 181 -8.20 -13.97 -29.10
C ALA A 181 -7.91 -15.23 -28.28
N VAL A 182 -7.02 -15.11 -27.30
CA VAL A 182 -6.84 -16.18 -26.32
C VAL A 182 -8.15 -16.21 -25.54
N GLY A 183 -9.14 -16.92 -26.10
CA GLY A 183 -10.44 -17.10 -25.50
C GLY A 183 -10.19 -17.69 -24.13
N VAL A 184 -10.55 -16.94 -23.09
CA VAL A 184 -10.41 -17.44 -21.72
C VAL A 184 -11.29 -18.67 -21.64
N ASP A 185 -10.69 -19.83 -21.33
CA ASP A 185 -11.45 -21.06 -21.16
C ASP A 185 -12.28 -20.95 -19.87
N ARG A 186 -13.51 -20.46 -20.02
CA ARG A 186 -14.46 -20.27 -18.93
C ARG A 186 -14.77 -21.56 -18.18
N ARG A 187 -14.61 -22.73 -18.82
CA ARG A 187 -14.79 -24.03 -18.14
C ARG A 187 -13.66 -24.29 -17.15
N VAL A 188 -12.42 -23.93 -17.50
CA VAL A 188 -11.28 -24.05 -16.58
C VAL A 188 -11.46 -23.13 -15.38
N LEU A 189 -11.91 -21.89 -15.60
CA LEU A 189 -12.22 -20.96 -14.50
C LEU A 189 -13.33 -21.49 -13.59
N MET A 190 -14.43 -21.99 -14.18
CA MET A 190 -15.53 -22.61 -13.41
C MET A 190 -15.02 -23.80 -12.60
N ASN A 191 -14.18 -24.66 -13.18
CA ASN A 191 -13.61 -25.80 -12.48
C ASN A 191 -12.69 -25.35 -11.33
N SER A 192 -11.85 -24.35 -11.55
CA SER A 192 -11.00 -23.75 -10.50
C SER A 192 -11.84 -23.23 -9.33
N PHE A 193 -12.93 -22.50 -9.62
CA PHE A 193 -13.86 -22.00 -8.61
C PHE A 193 -14.51 -23.14 -7.82
N VAL A 194 -15.05 -24.16 -8.53
CA VAL A 194 -15.70 -25.32 -7.91
C VAL A 194 -14.72 -26.09 -7.04
N VAL A 195 -13.49 -26.33 -7.51
CA VAL A 195 -12.45 -27.02 -6.74
C VAL A 195 -12.13 -26.24 -5.46
N ARG A 196 -11.91 -24.92 -5.54
CA ARG A 196 -11.67 -24.07 -4.37
C ARG A 196 -12.84 -24.10 -3.38
N TRP A 197 -14.08 -24.05 -3.88
CA TRP A 197 -15.28 -24.15 -3.06
C TRP A 197 -15.40 -25.51 -2.35
N VAL A 198 -15.18 -26.62 -3.07
CA VAL A 198 -15.22 -27.97 -2.49
C VAL A 198 -14.10 -28.15 -1.45
N VAL A 199 -12.89 -27.68 -1.74
CA VAL A 199 -11.76 -27.73 -0.80
C VAL A 199 -12.07 -26.91 0.46
N GLY A 200 -12.63 -25.71 0.32
CA GLY A 200 -13.06 -24.91 1.45
C GLY A 200 -14.15 -25.61 2.28
N GLY A 201 -15.15 -26.21 1.62
CA GLY A 201 -16.20 -27.00 2.30
C GLY A 201 -15.65 -28.22 3.04
N LEU A 202 -14.66 -28.91 2.44
CA LEU A 202 -13.98 -30.03 3.08
C LEU A 202 -13.20 -29.58 4.32
N LEU A 203 -12.44 -28.47 4.23
CA LEU A 203 -11.75 -27.88 5.38
C LEU A 203 -12.73 -27.50 6.50
N LEU A 204 -13.88 -26.93 6.14
CA LEU A 204 -14.94 -26.56 7.07
C LEU A 204 -15.46 -27.80 7.84
N ILE A 205 -15.72 -28.90 7.14
CA ILE A 205 -16.14 -30.18 7.74
C ILE A 205 -15.04 -30.74 8.64
N ILE A 206 -13.77 -30.67 8.23
CA ILE A 206 -12.63 -31.13 9.03
C ILE A 206 -12.51 -30.31 10.32
N PHE A 207 -12.63 -28.97 10.26
CA PHE A 207 -12.61 -28.12 11.45
C PHE A 207 -13.81 -28.38 12.36
N ALA A 208 -15.00 -28.57 11.80
CA ALA A 208 -16.19 -28.92 12.56
C ALA A 208 -16.04 -30.27 13.28
N ALA A 209 -15.54 -31.29 12.58
CA ALA A 209 -15.26 -32.60 13.17
C ALA A 209 -14.17 -32.51 14.24
N GLY A 210 -13.06 -31.81 13.95
CA GLY A 210 -11.96 -31.62 14.89
C GLY A 210 -12.37 -30.87 16.16
N ALA A 211 -13.32 -29.93 16.05
CA ALA A 211 -13.86 -29.21 17.21
C ALA A 211 -14.65 -30.12 18.18
N THR A 212 -15.10 -31.29 17.71
CA THR A 212 -15.87 -32.25 18.53
C THR A 212 -15.01 -33.30 19.22
N VAL A 213 -13.76 -33.49 18.81
CA VAL A 213 -12.89 -34.54 19.39
C VAL A 213 -12.45 -34.12 20.79
N GLU A 214 -12.95 -34.82 21.82
CA GLU A 214 -12.45 -34.64 23.19
C GLU A 214 -11.06 -35.25 23.35
N VAL A 215 -10.07 -34.42 23.67
CA VAL A 215 -8.64 -34.80 23.78
C VAL A 215 -8.34 -35.74 24.97
N GLY A 216 -9.35 -36.13 25.78
CA GLY A 216 -9.14 -36.90 27.01
C GLY A 216 -9.88 -38.24 27.14
N ASN A 217 -10.87 -38.53 26.28
CA ASN A 217 -11.72 -39.72 26.44
C ASN A 217 -12.04 -40.33 25.06
N PHE A 218 -11.13 -41.16 24.55
CA PHE A 218 -11.37 -42.02 23.38
C PHE A 218 -12.35 -43.16 23.70
N ARG A 219 -13.53 -42.86 24.25
CA ARG A 219 -14.62 -43.83 24.37
C ARG A 219 -15.43 -43.81 23.07
N LEU A 220 -15.18 -44.80 22.21
CA LEU A 220 -15.87 -45.08 20.94
C LEU A 220 -17.41 -45.11 21.03
N ALA A 221 -17.99 -45.16 22.23
CA ALA A 221 -19.44 -45.19 22.47
C ALA A 221 -20.11 -43.80 22.61
N GLY A 222 -19.35 -42.71 22.76
CA GLY A 222 -19.89 -41.35 22.94
C GLY A 222 -20.26 -40.59 21.66
N LEU A 223 -20.01 -41.16 20.48
CA LEU A 223 -20.20 -40.50 19.18
C LEU A 223 -21.66 -40.12 18.86
N ALA A 224 -22.64 -40.74 19.54
CA ALA A 224 -24.06 -40.44 19.34
C ALA A 224 -24.52 -39.12 20.00
N GLN A 225 -23.69 -38.52 20.85
CA GLN A 225 -23.92 -37.21 21.48
C GLN A 225 -22.81 -36.23 21.08
N LEU A 226 -22.42 -36.21 19.80
CA LEU A 226 -21.61 -35.11 19.27
C LEU A 226 -22.44 -33.82 19.38
N GLU A 227 -22.25 -33.08 20.47
CA GLU A 227 -22.80 -31.73 20.65
C GLU A 227 -22.08 -30.77 19.70
N ILE A 228 -22.30 -30.93 18.39
CA ILE A 228 -21.82 -29.96 17.41
C ILE A 228 -22.54 -28.64 17.74
N PRO A 229 -21.81 -27.55 18.01
CA PRO A 229 -22.45 -26.27 18.27
C PRO A 229 -23.35 -25.92 17.08
N GLY A 230 -24.64 -25.63 17.33
CA GLY A 230 -25.60 -25.37 16.25
C GLY A 230 -25.16 -24.28 15.28
N ILE A 231 -24.34 -23.32 15.77
CA ILE A 231 -23.73 -22.28 14.95
C ILE A 231 -22.74 -22.82 13.90
N VAL A 232 -22.01 -23.90 14.19
CA VAL A 232 -21.11 -24.57 13.24
C VAL A 232 -21.92 -25.26 12.15
N VAL A 233 -22.97 -25.99 12.53
CA VAL A 233 -23.90 -26.62 11.58
C VAL A 233 -24.51 -25.59 10.63
N LEU A 234 -24.99 -24.47 11.19
CA LEU A 234 -25.52 -23.36 10.41
C LEU A 234 -24.47 -22.80 9.45
N ALA A 235 -23.22 -22.61 9.90
CA ALA A 235 -22.13 -22.14 9.05
C ALA A 235 -21.83 -23.10 7.89
N ILE A 236 -21.87 -24.43 8.13
CA ILE A 236 -21.70 -25.43 7.07
C ILE A 236 -22.79 -25.24 6.00
N VAL A 237 -24.07 -25.22 6.42
CA VAL A 237 -25.21 -25.11 5.50
C VAL A 237 -25.15 -23.80 4.71
N VAL A 238 -24.92 -22.68 5.39
CA VAL A 238 -24.82 -21.36 4.77
C VAL A 238 -23.65 -21.30 3.77
N TYR A 239 -22.50 -21.91 4.09
CA TYR A 239 -21.35 -21.99 3.18
C TYR A 239 -21.70 -22.70 1.86
N PHE A 240 -22.31 -23.88 1.94
CA PHE A 240 -22.67 -24.64 0.73
C PHE A 240 -23.77 -23.95 -0.08
N LEU A 241 -24.79 -23.36 0.58
CA LEU A 241 -25.83 -22.60 -0.10
C LEU A 241 -25.25 -21.38 -0.83
N ALA A 242 -24.38 -20.60 -0.16
CA ALA A 242 -23.73 -19.45 -0.77
C ALA A 242 -22.86 -19.85 -1.98
N GLY A 243 -22.12 -20.96 -1.88
CA GLY A 243 -21.33 -21.48 -2.98
C GLY A 243 -22.18 -21.94 -4.17
N LEU A 244 -23.27 -22.67 -3.94
CA LEU A 244 -24.21 -23.08 -4.99
C LEU A 244 -24.86 -21.87 -5.69
N LEU A 245 -25.23 -20.84 -4.92
CA LEU A 245 -25.71 -19.58 -5.46
C LEU A 245 -24.64 -18.93 -6.35
N LEU A 246 -23.38 -18.85 -5.90
CA LEU A 246 -22.29 -18.30 -6.70
C LEU A 246 -21.99 -19.10 -7.97
N ILE A 247 -22.02 -20.44 -7.91
CA ILE A 247 -21.88 -21.30 -9.10
C ILE A 247 -23.01 -21.01 -10.10
N SER A 248 -24.23 -20.87 -9.61
CA SER A 248 -25.37 -20.55 -10.47
C SER A 248 -25.24 -19.16 -11.11
N GLN A 249 -24.77 -18.17 -10.35
CA GLN A 249 -24.46 -16.84 -10.87
C GLN A 249 -23.36 -16.90 -11.94
N ALA A 250 -22.32 -17.70 -11.70
CA ALA A 250 -21.23 -17.92 -12.64
C ALA A 250 -21.71 -18.58 -13.95
N GLN A 251 -22.58 -19.59 -13.86
CA GLN A 251 -23.21 -20.22 -15.03
C GLN A 251 -24.05 -19.22 -15.84
N LEU A 252 -24.82 -18.36 -15.15
CA LEU A 252 -25.56 -17.28 -15.81
C LEU A 252 -24.61 -16.32 -16.54
N ALA A 253 -23.49 -15.93 -15.94
CA ALA A 253 -22.51 -15.05 -16.58
C ALA A 253 -21.92 -15.68 -17.85
N ILE A 254 -21.62 -16.99 -17.83
CA ILE A 254 -21.14 -17.73 -19.01
C ILE A 254 -22.23 -17.77 -20.11
N LEU A 255 -23.49 -18.05 -19.75
CA LEU A 255 -24.61 -18.06 -20.70
C LEU A 255 -24.83 -16.67 -21.32
N ARG A 256 -24.77 -15.60 -20.52
CA ARG A 256 -24.91 -14.23 -21.00
C ARG A 256 -23.79 -13.85 -21.96
N ALA A 257 -22.54 -14.21 -21.64
CA ALA A 257 -21.41 -14.01 -22.55
C ALA A 257 -21.64 -14.73 -23.88
N ARG A 258 -22.14 -15.98 -23.83
CA ARG A 258 -22.45 -16.74 -25.04
C ARG A 258 -23.58 -16.12 -25.87
N TRP A 259 -24.68 -15.72 -25.24
CA TRP A 259 -25.79 -15.05 -25.94
C TRP A 259 -25.38 -13.73 -26.55
N ALA A 260 -24.53 -12.96 -25.87
CA ALA A 260 -23.99 -11.71 -26.41
C ALA A 260 -23.11 -11.94 -27.64
N LEU A 261 -22.25 -12.97 -27.63
CA LEU A 261 -21.42 -13.34 -28.78
C LEU A 261 -22.27 -13.89 -29.95
N GLU A 262 -23.32 -14.66 -29.66
CA GLU A 262 -24.25 -15.23 -30.65
C GLU A 262 -25.32 -14.22 -31.12
N HIS A 263 -25.32 -12.98 -30.61
CA HIS A 263 -26.32 -11.95 -30.89
C HIS A 263 -27.77 -12.43 -30.63
N ALA A 264 -27.95 -13.35 -29.68
CA ALA A 264 -29.26 -13.88 -29.34
C ALA A 264 -30.06 -12.83 -28.55
N PRO A 265 -31.36 -12.61 -28.86
CA PRO A 265 -32.19 -11.69 -28.10
C PRO A 265 -32.35 -12.19 -26.66
N THR A 266 -31.97 -11.36 -25.68
CA THR A 266 -32.08 -11.69 -24.25
C THR A 266 -33.21 -10.91 -23.60
N VAL A 267 -33.94 -11.55 -22.69
CA VAL A 267 -35.01 -10.93 -21.92
C VAL A 267 -34.46 -10.52 -20.55
N ASP A 268 -34.39 -9.22 -20.28
CA ASP A 268 -33.83 -8.65 -19.03
C ASP A 268 -34.52 -9.14 -17.75
N ALA A 269 -35.79 -9.58 -17.85
CA ALA A 269 -36.53 -10.12 -16.72
C ALA A 269 -35.88 -11.39 -16.16
N VAL A 270 -35.34 -12.26 -17.03
CA VAL A 270 -34.74 -13.54 -16.62
C VAL A 270 -33.47 -13.31 -15.82
N THR A 271 -32.62 -12.36 -16.24
CA THR A 271 -31.34 -12.07 -15.57
C THR A 271 -31.56 -11.46 -14.19
N ARG A 272 -32.56 -10.58 -14.03
CA ARG A 272 -32.88 -9.93 -12.76
C ARG A 272 -33.50 -10.88 -11.73
N GLN A 273 -34.31 -11.85 -12.17
CA GLN A 273 -35.02 -12.79 -11.29
C GLN A 273 -34.28 -14.10 -11.04
N TRP A 274 -33.20 -14.38 -11.80
CA TRP A 274 -32.41 -15.60 -11.67
C TRP A 274 -31.99 -15.97 -10.24
N PRO A 275 -31.45 -15.04 -9.40
CA PRO A 275 -31.07 -15.40 -8.03
C PRO A 275 -32.25 -15.89 -7.19
N LEU A 276 -33.44 -15.33 -7.42
CA LEU A 276 -34.65 -15.69 -6.68
C LEU A 276 -35.16 -17.07 -7.10
N TYR A 277 -35.13 -17.41 -8.40
CA TYR A 277 -35.49 -18.74 -8.88
C TYR A 277 -34.56 -19.82 -8.33
N VAL A 278 -33.25 -19.60 -8.40
CA VAL A 278 -32.26 -20.54 -7.89
C VAL A 278 -32.37 -20.69 -6.38
N GLY A 279 -32.52 -19.57 -5.65
CA GLY A 279 -32.73 -19.59 -4.20
C GLY A 279 -33.98 -20.38 -3.82
N THR A 280 -35.09 -20.19 -4.53
CA THR A 280 -36.34 -20.93 -4.29
C THR A 280 -36.16 -22.43 -4.51
N VAL A 281 -35.50 -22.83 -5.60
CA VAL A 281 -35.21 -24.25 -5.89
C VAL A 281 -34.31 -24.86 -4.82
N LEU A 282 -33.26 -24.15 -4.40
CA LEU A 282 -32.36 -24.62 -3.35
C LEU A 282 -33.06 -24.78 -2.00
N ILE A 283 -33.92 -23.83 -1.62
CA ILE A 283 -34.72 -23.91 -0.39
C ILE A 283 -35.68 -25.11 -0.46
N LEU A 284 -36.34 -25.32 -1.61
CA LEU A 284 -37.24 -26.46 -1.81
C LEU A 284 -36.51 -27.80 -1.68
N ILE A 285 -35.35 -27.94 -2.34
CA ILE A 285 -34.51 -29.14 -2.23
C ILE A 285 -34.03 -29.34 -0.80
N GLY A 286 -33.61 -28.26 -0.11
CA GLY A 286 -33.20 -28.31 1.29
C GLY A 286 -34.33 -28.74 2.23
N ALA A 287 -35.55 -28.25 2.01
CA ALA A 287 -36.73 -28.66 2.76
C ALA A 287 -37.09 -30.13 2.51
N LEU A 288 -37.04 -30.58 1.26
CA LEU A 288 -37.24 -31.99 0.91
C LEU A 288 -36.18 -32.89 1.54
N ALA A 289 -34.92 -32.46 1.57
CA ALA A 289 -33.84 -33.19 2.23
C ALA A 289 -34.03 -33.25 3.75
N ALA A 290 -34.50 -32.17 4.38
CA ALA A 290 -34.80 -32.14 5.81
C ALA A 290 -35.99 -33.03 6.21
N LEU A 291 -36.95 -33.22 5.31
CA LEU A 291 -38.09 -34.13 5.48
C LEU A 291 -37.72 -35.60 5.23
N MET A 292 -36.55 -35.89 4.64
CA MET A 292 -36.15 -37.26 4.38
C MET A 292 -35.80 -37.97 5.70
N PRO A 293 -36.41 -39.13 6.00
CA PRO A 293 -36.09 -39.89 7.21
C PRO A 293 -34.68 -40.49 7.08
N LEU A 294 -33.70 -39.84 7.70
CA LEU A 294 -32.29 -40.28 7.76
C LEU A 294 -32.07 -41.55 8.62
N GLY A 295 -33.15 -42.21 9.06
CA GLY A 295 -33.14 -43.33 10.01
C GLY A 295 -32.38 -44.58 9.53
N GLY A 296 -32.17 -44.75 8.23
CA GLY A 296 -31.42 -45.90 7.67
C GLY A 296 -29.91 -45.68 7.53
N THR A 297 -29.43 -44.42 7.59
CA THR A 297 -28.03 -44.07 7.27
C THR A 297 -27.06 -44.20 8.45
N TYR A 298 -27.47 -44.77 9.58
CA TYR A 298 -26.62 -44.92 10.77
C TYR A 298 -25.30 -45.65 10.48
N TRP A 299 -25.32 -46.70 9.67
CA TRP A 299 -24.11 -47.42 9.29
C TRP A 299 -23.20 -46.61 8.37
N LEU A 300 -23.79 -45.90 7.40
CA LEU A 300 -23.04 -45.03 6.50
C LEU A 300 -22.39 -43.88 7.28
N SER A 301 -23.11 -43.24 8.20
CA SER A 301 -22.56 -42.17 9.02
C SER A 301 -21.43 -42.66 9.92
N ARG A 302 -21.52 -43.88 10.46
CA ARG A 302 -20.44 -44.49 11.25
C ARG A 302 -19.20 -44.79 10.42
N ILE A 303 -19.36 -45.31 9.20
CA ILE A 303 -18.25 -45.56 8.28
C ILE A 303 -17.60 -44.22 7.88
N VAL A 304 -18.40 -43.24 7.48
CA VAL A 304 -17.91 -41.90 7.11
C VAL A 304 -17.20 -41.23 8.28
N ALA A 305 -17.77 -41.29 9.49
CA ALA A 305 -17.13 -40.75 10.70
C ALA A 305 -15.81 -41.47 11.01
N GLY A 306 -15.75 -42.80 10.84
CA GLY A 306 -14.51 -43.57 10.98
C GLY A 306 -13.44 -43.16 9.96
N VAL A 307 -13.83 -42.98 8.70
CA VAL A 307 -12.93 -42.50 7.63
C VAL A 307 -12.43 -41.09 7.93
N ILE A 308 -13.33 -40.15 8.28
CA ILE A 308 -12.97 -38.78 8.64
C ILE A 308 -12.04 -38.77 9.85
N GLY A 309 -12.35 -39.57 10.89
CA GLY A 309 -11.52 -39.71 12.09
C GLY A 309 -10.14 -40.28 11.78
N GLY A 310 -10.05 -41.28 10.91
CA GLY A 310 -8.78 -41.85 10.45
C GLY A 310 -7.93 -40.85 9.67
N ILE A 311 -8.56 -40.10 8.75
CA ILE A 311 -7.90 -39.01 7.99
C ILE A 311 -7.41 -37.93 8.96
N TYR A 312 -8.24 -37.51 9.90
CA TYR A 312 -7.87 -36.52 10.91
C TYR A 312 -6.68 -36.99 11.77
N MET A 313 -6.72 -38.24 12.24
CA MET A 313 -5.63 -38.82 13.02
C MET A 313 -4.32 -38.83 12.22
N LEU A 314 -4.37 -39.22 10.94
CA LEU A 314 -3.22 -39.20 10.04
C LEU A 314 -2.63 -37.78 9.89
N PHE A 315 -3.47 -36.79 9.58
CA PHE A 315 -3.04 -35.40 9.44
C PHE A 315 -2.47 -34.84 10.75
N PHE A 316 -3.11 -35.15 11.87
CA PHE A 316 -2.65 -34.72 13.19
C PHE A 316 -1.31 -35.35 13.54
N THR A 317 -1.10 -36.63 13.25
CA THR A 317 0.20 -37.31 13.44
C THR A 317 1.28 -36.70 12.56
N ILE A 318 1.00 -36.45 11.28
CA ILE A 318 1.95 -35.77 10.38
C ILE A 318 2.30 -34.38 10.92
N PHE A 319 1.29 -33.60 11.33
CA PHE A 319 1.49 -32.28 11.90
C PHE A 319 2.34 -32.34 13.19
N GLN A 320 2.09 -33.29 14.09
CA GLN A 320 2.89 -33.50 15.29
C GLN A 320 4.34 -33.86 14.96
N ILE A 321 4.58 -34.69 13.94
CA ILE A 321 5.93 -35.03 13.48
C ILE A 321 6.64 -33.79 12.94
N ILE A 322 5.97 -32.99 12.11
CA ILE A 322 6.54 -31.75 11.55
C ILE A 322 6.81 -30.72 12.65
N ALA A 323 5.85 -30.50 13.55
CA ALA A 323 6.00 -29.58 14.68
C ALA A 323 7.12 -30.04 15.62
N GLY A 324 7.21 -31.35 15.89
CA GLY A 324 8.29 -31.94 16.68
C GLY A 324 9.66 -31.76 16.01
N LEU A 325 9.75 -31.98 14.70
CA LEU A 325 10.97 -31.74 13.91
C LEU A 325 11.36 -30.25 13.94
N PHE A 326 10.37 -29.36 13.83
CA PHE A 326 10.59 -27.91 13.88
C PHE A 326 11.07 -27.45 15.27
N ILE A 327 10.45 -27.95 16.35
CA ILE A 327 10.89 -27.71 17.73
C ILE A 327 12.31 -28.28 17.94
N LEU A 328 12.60 -29.46 17.40
CA LEU A 328 13.94 -30.06 17.45
C LEU A 328 14.97 -29.19 16.70
N LEU A 329 14.63 -28.66 15.53
CA LEU A 329 15.47 -27.74 14.77
C LEU A 329 15.67 -26.40 15.50
N LEU A 330 14.63 -25.87 16.15
CA LEU A 330 14.72 -24.70 17.01
C LEU A 330 15.57 -24.96 18.26
N SER A 331 15.53 -26.18 18.82
CA SER A 331 16.35 -26.56 19.98
C SER A 331 17.84 -26.65 19.64
N LEU A 332 18.18 -26.85 18.36
CA LEU A 332 19.56 -26.83 17.86
C LEU A 332 20.12 -25.40 17.70
N LEU A 333 19.26 -24.37 17.69
CA LEU A 333 19.73 -22.98 17.63
C LEU A 333 20.22 -22.50 19.02
N PRO A 334 21.41 -21.88 19.10
CA PRO A 334 22.04 -21.46 20.36
C PRO A 334 21.30 -20.32 21.09
N PHE A 335 20.21 -19.82 20.53
CA PHE A 335 19.35 -18.79 21.14
C PHE A 335 18.32 -19.37 22.11
N SER A 336 18.17 -20.70 22.20
CA SER A 336 17.41 -21.36 23.25
C SER A 336 18.23 -21.45 24.55
N GLY A 337 18.70 -20.29 25.02
CA GLY A 337 19.32 -20.17 26.33
C GLY A 337 18.31 -20.63 27.38
N ARG A 338 18.48 -21.87 27.87
CA ARG A 338 17.99 -22.22 29.20
C ARG A 338 18.59 -21.15 30.11
N GLU A 339 17.75 -20.26 30.64
CA GLU A 339 18.08 -19.61 31.91
C GLU A 339 18.44 -20.77 32.83
N ALA A 340 19.74 -20.92 33.09
CA ALA A 340 20.21 -21.88 34.04
C ALA A 340 19.50 -21.53 35.35
N THR A 341 18.56 -22.37 35.77
CA THR A 341 18.12 -22.37 37.17
C THR A 341 19.41 -22.33 37.99
N PRO A 342 19.67 -21.25 38.75
CA PRO A 342 20.90 -21.15 39.51
C PRO A 342 20.99 -22.40 40.40
N PRO A 343 22.17 -23.04 40.49
CA PRO A 343 22.37 -24.18 41.37
C PRO A 343 21.93 -23.81 42.79
N PRO A 344 21.50 -24.77 43.63
CA PRO A 344 21.37 -24.52 45.06
C PRO A 344 22.70 -23.94 45.55
N GLU A 345 22.62 -22.74 46.10
CA GLU A 345 23.75 -21.91 46.48
C GLU A 345 24.59 -22.63 47.53
N ALA A 346 25.63 -23.35 47.08
CA ALA A 346 26.72 -23.73 47.96
C ALA A 346 27.39 -22.44 48.39
N ALA A 347 27.38 -22.15 49.70
CA ALA A 347 27.96 -20.95 50.29
C ALA A 347 29.40 -20.74 49.80
N GLN A 348 29.57 -19.90 48.77
CA GLN A 348 30.87 -19.46 48.31
C GLN A 348 31.34 -18.34 49.24
N PRO A 349 32.64 -18.29 49.58
CA PRO A 349 33.20 -17.14 50.28
C PRO A 349 32.93 -15.87 49.47
N ILE A 350 32.47 -14.83 50.15
CA ILE A 350 32.13 -13.52 49.58
C ILE A 350 33.41 -12.89 49.02
N ILE A 351 33.69 -13.16 47.76
CA ILE A 351 34.54 -12.30 46.95
C ILE A 351 33.64 -11.14 46.54
N PRO A 352 34.01 -9.86 46.77
CA PRO A 352 33.24 -8.75 46.23
C PRO A 352 33.24 -8.88 44.70
N GLN A 353 32.14 -9.42 44.17
CA GLN A 353 31.84 -9.38 42.75
C GLN A 353 31.74 -7.89 42.40
N THR A 354 32.72 -7.37 41.65
CA THR A 354 32.56 -6.11 40.94
C THR A 354 31.32 -6.26 40.09
N ALA A 355 30.24 -5.55 40.48
CA ALA A 355 29.02 -5.49 39.71
C ALA A 355 29.40 -5.21 38.24
N PRO A 356 28.98 -6.04 37.27
CA PRO A 356 29.23 -5.74 35.87
C PRO A 356 28.67 -4.35 35.62
N THR A 357 29.53 -3.41 35.23
CA THR A 357 29.15 -2.06 34.85
C THR A 357 28.06 -2.21 33.79
N PRO A 358 26.81 -1.77 34.03
CA PRO A 358 25.77 -1.88 33.03
C PRO A 358 26.28 -1.21 31.76
N PRO A 359 26.19 -1.87 30.59
CA PRO A 359 26.56 -1.24 29.34
C PRO A 359 25.79 0.08 29.23
N PRO A 360 26.41 1.13 28.68
CA PRO A 360 25.79 2.45 28.67
C PRO A 360 24.38 2.42 28.05
N GLU A 361 23.35 2.67 28.87
CA GLU A 361 21.91 2.63 28.51
C GLU A 361 21.48 3.66 27.45
N PHE A 362 22.40 4.46 26.90
CA PHE A 362 22.05 5.73 26.26
C PHE A 362 21.52 5.64 24.82
N LEU A 363 21.29 4.45 24.23
CA LEU A 363 20.67 4.33 22.89
C LEU A 363 19.70 3.15 22.67
N GLU A 364 19.28 2.41 23.70
CA GLU A 364 18.38 1.26 23.48
C GLU A 364 17.03 1.67 22.85
N TRP A 365 16.50 2.84 23.22
CA TRP A 365 15.27 3.39 22.67
C TRP A 365 15.44 3.94 21.24
N ALA A 366 16.67 4.31 20.84
CA ALA A 366 16.92 4.93 19.54
C ALA A 366 16.72 3.92 18.39
N GLY A 367 17.06 2.65 18.63
CA GLY A 367 16.83 1.56 17.67
C GLY A 367 15.35 1.36 17.38
N GLY A 368 14.50 1.26 18.41
CA GLY A 368 13.06 1.13 18.19
C GLY A 368 12.39 2.40 17.70
N ALA A 369 12.85 3.59 18.12
CA ALA A 369 12.35 4.85 17.56
C ALA A 369 12.61 4.94 16.06
N ALA A 370 13.82 4.58 15.60
CA ALA A 370 14.14 4.53 14.18
C ALA A 370 13.27 3.49 13.43
N PHE A 371 13.07 2.30 14.01
CA PHE A 371 12.18 1.29 13.45
C PHE A 371 10.76 1.82 13.25
N TRP A 372 10.15 2.44 14.27
CA TRP A 372 8.79 2.96 14.18
C TRP A 372 8.66 4.13 13.21
N ILE A 373 9.67 5.00 13.10
CA ILE A 373 9.69 6.07 12.09
C ILE A 373 9.70 5.48 10.69
N ILE A 374 10.55 4.47 10.43
CA ILE A 374 10.62 3.79 9.14
C ILE A 374 9.31 3.05 8.84
N ALA A 375 8.78 2.31 9.81
CA ALA A 375 7.51 1.60 9.67
C ALA A 375 6.34 2.56 9.39
N ALA A 376 6.27 3.69 10.12
CA ALA A 376 5.26 4.72 9.90
C ALA A 376 5.42 5.39 8.52
N LEU A 377 6.64 5.64 8.06
CA LEU A 377 6.90 6.21 6.73
C LEU A 377 6.50 5.23 5.62
N LEU A 378 6.90 3.96 5.73
CA LEU A 378 6.54 2.90 4.79
C LEU A 378 5.02 2.73 4.72
N LEU A 379 4.38 2.63 5.88
CA LEU A 379 2.94 2.43 5.96
C LEU A 379 2.16 3.66 5.50
N GLY A 380 2.64 4.86 5.84
CA GLY A 380 2.09 6.12 5.35
C GLY A 380 2.21 6.24 3.83
N TYR A 381 3.35 5.85 3.26
CA TYR A 381 3.54 5.80 1.80
C TYR A 381 2.58 4.81 1.14
N LEU A 382 2.44 3.59 1.68
CA LEU A 382 1.50 2.58 1.18
C LEU A 382 0.04 3.08 1.26
N ALA A 383 -0.34 3.74 2.35
CA ALA A 383 -1.66 4.35 2.50
C ALA A 383 -1.88 5.45 1.45
N ILE A 384 -0.90 6.34 1.23
CA ILE A 384 -0.98 7.39 0.20
C ILE A 384 -1.22 6.76 -1.17
N VAL A 385 -0.44 5.74 -1.56
CA VAL A 385 -0.63 5.03 -2.84
C VAL A 385 -2.05 4.47 -2.94
N TYR A 386 -2.49 3.73 -1.91
CA TYR A 386 -3.80 3.10 -1.86
C TYR A 386 -4.97 4.09 -2.04
N PHE A 387 -4.93 5.22 -1.32
CA PHE A 387 -6.03 6.18 -1.33
C PHE A 387 -5.98 7.14 -2.51
N THR A 388 -4.78 7.50 -2.99
CA THR A 388 -4.63 8.33 -4.20
C THR A 388 -5.20 7.59 -5.41
N ASP A 389 -5.00 6.27 -5.47
CA ASP A 389 -5.57 5.43 -6.53
C ASP A 389 -7.09 5.33 -6.48
N LYS A 390 -7.71 5.44 -5.30
CA LYS A 390 -9.18 5.49 -5.15
C LYS A 390 -9.81 6.86 -5.45
N GLY A 391 -9.00 7.86 -5.85
CA GLY A 391 -9.49 9.21 -6.11
C GLY A 391 -9.91 9.97 -4.85
N VAL A 392 -9.59 9.44 -3.66
CA VAL A 392 -9.84 10.13 -2.40
C VAL A 392 -8.86 11.29 -2.28
N ARG A 393 -9.31 12.50 -2.60
CA ARG A 393 -8.50 13.71 -2.51
C ARG A 393 -8.34 14.06 -1.02
N PHE A 394 -7.15 13.87 -0.47
CA PHE A 394 -6.80 14.26 0.90
C PHE A 394 -6.64 15.77 1.08
N GLY A 395 -7.68 16.55 0.76
CA GLY A 395 -7.67 18.01 0.95
C GLY A 395 -7.41 18.41 2.42
N TRP A 396 -7.84 17.59 3.37
CA TRP A 396 -7.56 17.82 4.79
C TRP A 396 -6.10 17.58 5.17
N LEU A 397 -5.42 16.61 4.55
CA LEU A 397 -4.02 16.30 4.83
C LEU A 397 -3.10 17.40 4.27
N THR A 398 -3.44 17.96 3.11
CA THR A 398 -2.73 19.12 2.55
C THR A 398 -2.95 20.37 3.41
N LEU A 399 -4.14 20.54 3.99
CA LEU A 399 -4.40 21.60 5.00
C LEU A 399 -3.55 21.40 6.27
N ILE A 400 -3.49 20.19 6.83
CA ILE A 400 -2.65 19.91 8.00
C ILE A 400 -1.16 20.09 7.67
N TRP A 401 -0.71 19.61 6.51
CA TRP A 401 0.68 19.74 6.09
C TRP A 401 1.09 21.20 5.89
N THR A 402 0.22 22.02 5.29
CA THR A 402 0.46 23.46 5.17
C THR A 402 0.44 24.15 6.53
N MET A 403 -0.44 23.77 7.44
CA MET A 403 -0.45 24.27 8.83
C MET A 403 0.82 23.87 9.61
N LEU A 404 1.30 22.64 9.47
CA LEU A 404 2.51 22.16 10.13
C LEU A 404 3.76 22.82 9.55
N ARG A 405 3.81 22.99 8.23
CA ARG A 405 4.91 23.66 7.53
C ARG A 405 4.99 25.14 7.90
N THR A 406 3.87 25.83 8.01
CA THR A 406 3.86 27.25 8.45
C THR A 406 4.32 27.37 9.89
N ARG A 407 3.85 26.51 10.82
CA ARG A 407 4.35 26.49 12.20
C ARG A 407 5.83 26.15 12.30
N TRP A 408 6.32 25.20 11.51
CA TRP A 408 7.74 24.85 11.45
C TRP A 408 8.60 26.00 10.93
N GLN A 409 8.11 26.71 9.91
CA GLN A 409 8.78 27.90 9.38
C GLN A 409 8.80 29.04 10.41
N GLN A 410 7.70 29.27 11.15
CA GLN A 410 7.65 30.22 12.25
C GLN A 410 8.67 29.87 13.33
N TRP A 411 8.70 28.61 13.76
CA TRP A 411 9.66 28.12 14.77
C TRP A 411 11.12 28.25 14.30
N ARG A 412 11.41 27.92 13.04
CA ARG A 412 12.75 28.14 12.46
C ARG A 412 13.10 29.62 12.37
N ALA A 413 12.15 30.50 12.07
CA ALA A 413 12.38 31.94 12.02
C ALA A 413 12.70 32.47 13.42
N THR A 414 11.96 32.05 14.45
CA THR A 414 12.25 32.41 15.85
C THR A 414 13.61 31.86 16.30
N TRP A 415 13.96 30.64 15.90
CA TRP A 415 15.27 30.05 16.23
C TRP A 415 16.43 30.81 15.58
N ARG A 416 16.30 31.16 14.29
CA ARG A 416 17.30 32.00 13.60
C ARG A 416 17.41 33.38 14.24
N GLY A 417 16.29 33.99 14.62
CA GLY A 417 16.26 35.26 15.34
C GLY A 417 16.98 35.18 16.69
N TRP A 418 16.75 34.10 17.45
CA TRP A 418 17.45 33.84 18.70
C TRP A 418 18.96 33.64 18.50
N GLN A 419 19.36 32.85 17.50
CA GLN A 419 20.77 32.63 17.17
C GLN A 419 21.47 33.93 16.74
N GLN A 420 20.80 34.78 15.95
CA GLN A 420 21.32 36.08 15.54
C GLN A 420 21.44 37.06 16.71
N ASN A 421 20.45 37.08 17.61
CA ASN A 421 20.52 37.90 18.82
C ASN A 421 21.66 37.46 19.74
N ARG A 422 21.92 36.15 19.85
CA ARG A 422 23.03 35.63 20.66
C ARG A 422 24.42 36.00 20.12
N ILE A 423 24.55 36.09 18.80
CA ILE A 423 25.77 36.56 18.13
C ILE A 423 25.93 38.08 18.31
N ARG A 424 24.84 38.85 18.20
CA ARG A 424 24.85 40.30 18.43
C ARG A 424 25.21 40.67 19.87
N SER A 425 24.64 39.99 20.86
CA SER A 425 24.97 40.26 22.27
C SER A 425 26.43 39.93 22.63
N ARG A 426 27.12 39.07 21.85
CA ARG A 426 28.57 38.84 22.00
C ARG A 426 29.43 39.84 21.22
N GLN A 427 28.87 40.53 20.22
CA GLN A 427 29.56 41.61 19.50
C GLN A 427 29.39 42.95 20.21
N ASP A 428 28.23 43.21 20.82
CA ASP A 428 27.98 44.45 21.57
C ASP A 428 28.84 44.57 22.84
N GLU A 429 29.33 43.46 23.41
CA GLU A 429 30.35 43.49 24.49
C GLU A 429 31.79 43.71 23.97
N GLY A 430 32.04 43.59 22.66
CA GLY A 430 33.38 43.71 22.06
C GLY A 430 33.63 44.97 21.23
N ASP A 431 32.59 45.68 20.76
CA ASP A 431 32.70 46.69 19.69
C ASP A 431 32.40 48.14 20.11
N ALA A 432 32.76 48.55 21.32
CA ALA A 432 32.81 49.98 21.67
C ALA A 432 33.93 50.77 20.94
N GLY A 433 34.83 50.10 20.22
CA GLY A 433 36.04 50.73 19.64
C GLY A 433 36.19 50.71 18.12
N SER A 434 35.33 50.02 17.34
CA SER A 434 35.64 49.67 15.94
C SER A 434 34.58 50.12 14.91
N ALA A 435 33.55 50.85 15.35
CA ALA A 435 32.37 51.18 14.55
C ALA A 435 32.60 52.12 13.34
N ALA A 436 33.76 52.80 13.27
CA ALA A 436 34.07 53.70 12.15
C ALA A 436 34.70 52.99 10.95
N GLN A 437 35.39 51.87 11.14
CA GLN A 437 36.21 51.26 10.08
C GLN A 437 35.54 50.05 9.39
N GLN A 438 34.46 49.52 9.99
CA GLN A 438 33.76 48.34 9.47
C GLN A 438 32.56 48.64 8.56
N ARG A 439 32.08 49.89 8.52
CA ARG A 439 31.02 50.31 7.57
C ARG A 439 31.51 50.36 6.12
N ALA A 440 32.82 50.46 5.88
CA ALA A 440 33.40 50.46 4.53
C ALA A 440 33.65 49.07 3.93
N ARG A 441 33.63 47.99 4.73
CA ARG A 441 33.92 46.61 4.27
C ARG A 441 32.67 45.72 4.09
N ARG A 442 31.47 46.31 4.16
CA ARG A 442 30.19 45.58 4.13
C ARG A 442 29.54 45.50 2.74
N ARG A 443 30.33 45.36 1.66
CA ARG A 443 29.80 45.06 0.32
C ARG A 443 30.50 43.82 -0.25
N TRP A 444 29.68 42.79 -0.51
CA TRP A 444 29.94 41.53 -1.22
C TRP A 444 30.78 40.41 -0.55
N PRO A 445 30.15 39.56 0.28
CA PRO A 445 30.81 38.39 0.86
C PRO A 445 31.01 37.20 -0.11
N TRP A 446 30.67 37.32 -1.40
CA TRP A 446 30.73 36.21 -2.37
C TRP A 446 31.93 36.32 -3.34
N GLN A 447 32.74 37.39 -3.23
CA GLN A 447 33.84 37.70 -4.17
C GLN A 447 35.18 36.98 -3.89
N ARG A 448 35.34 36.22 -2.79
CA ARG A 448 36.67 35.66 -2.45
C ARG A 448 36.83 34.14 -2.59
N ASN A 449 35.75 33.38 -2.75
CA ASN A 449 35.83 31.91 -2.81
C ASN A 449 35.17 31.29 -4.08
N GLY A 450 34.93 32.08 -5.13
CA GLY A 450 34.39 31.59 -6.40
C GLY A 450 35.48 31.30 -7.42
N THR A 451 35.31 30.27 -8.25
CA THR A 451 36.20 30.04 -9.40
C THR A 451 36.23 31.27 -10.32
N PRO A 452 37.31 31.53 -11.07
CA PRO A 452 37.42 32.70 -11.95
C PRO A 452 36.20 32.89 -12.88
N GLU A 453 35.63 31.79 -13.36
CA GLU A 453 34.44 31.77 -14.20
C GLU A 453 33.19 32.29 -13.46
N ALA A 454 33.05 31.94 -12.17
CA ALA A 454 31.94 32.43 -11.34
C ALA A 454 32.04 33.95 -11.13
N GLN A 455 33.25 34.49 -11.06
CA GLN A 455 33.49 35.92 -10.89
C GLN A 455 33.13 36.71 -12.16
N VAL A 456 33.47 36.19 -13.35
CA VAL A 456 33.03 36.78 -14.63
C VAL A 456 31.50 36.81 -14.74
N ARG A 457 30.82 35.72 -14.36
CA ARG A 457 29.33 35.70 -14.34
C ARG A 457 28.76 36.72 -13.38
N ALA A 458 29.37 36.87 -12.20
CA ALA A 458 28.94 37.85 -11.21
C ALA A 458 29.10 39.30 -11.71
N LEU A 459 30.23 39.62 -12.37
CA LEU A 459 30.46 40.94 -12.96
C LEU A 459 29.44 41.26 -14.05
N TYR A 460 29.12 40.31 -14.93
CA TYR A 460 28.10 40.50 -15.96
C TYR A 460 26.69 40.72 -15.38
N PHE A 461 26.29 39.97 -14.34
CA PHE A 461 25.00 40.19 -13.69
C PHE A 461 24.94 41.53 -12.96
N ALA A 462 26.02 41.94 -12.30
CA ALA A 462 26.11 43.28 -11.69
C ALA A 462 25.96 44.39 -12.75
N ALA A 463 26.49 44.18 -13.95
CA ALA A 463 26.31 45.11 -15.08
C ALA A 463 24.86 45.17 -15.58
N LEU A 464 24.16 44.03 -15.66
CA LEU A 464 22.73 44.00 -16.00
C LEU A 464 21.88 44.74 -14.96
N ASP A 465 22.16 44.52 -13.67
CA ASP A 465 21.44 45.19 -12.59
C ASP A 465 21.64 46.71 -12.64
N ALA A 466 22.88 47.18 -12.86
CA ALA A 466 23.14 48.61 -12.99
C ALA A 466 22.54 49.23 -14.25
N ALA A 467 22.55 48.52 -15.39
CA ALA A 467 21.89 48.99 -16.60
C ALA A 467 20.37 49.10 -16.39
N GLN A 468 19.76 48.18 -15.64
CA GLN A 468 18.36 48.26 -15.25
C GLN A 468 18.09 49.45 -14.31
N GLU A 469 18.95 49.70 -13.31
CA GLU A 469 18.86 50.87 -12.43
C GLU A 469 18.95 52.19 -13.21
N ALA A 470 19.77 52.23 -14.28
CA ALA A 470 19.91 53.36 -15.19
C ALA A 470 18.79 53.47 -16.24
N GLY A 471 17.76 52.62 -16.21
CA GLY A 471 16.63 52.69 -17.13
C GLY A 471 16.80 51.94 -18.45
N HIS A 472 17.86 51.14 -18.62
CA HIS A 472 18.15 50.32 -19.80
C HIS A 472 18.03 48.81 -19.50
N PRO A 473 16.85 48.28 -19.09
CA PRO A 473 16.70 46.87 -18.76
C PRO A 473 16.86 45.96 -20.00
N ARG A 474 17.41 44.76 -19.80
CA ARG A 474 17.43 43.70 -20.82
C ARG A 474 16.05 43.08 -20.97
N ARG A 475 15.57 42.87 -22.21
CA ARG A 475 14.28 42.20 -22.44
C ARG A 475 14.39 40.70 -22.16
N GLN A 476 13.30 40.06 -21.73
CA GLN A 476 13.32 38.64 -21.34
C GLN A 476 13.84 37.70 -22.45
N ALA A 477 13.49 37.97 -23.71
CA ALA A 477 13.92 37.17 -24.87
C ALA A 477 15.23 37.66 -25.53
N GLU A 478 15.89 38.68 -24.96
CA GLU A 478 17.10 39.27 -25.53
C GLU A 478 18.35 38.51 -25.07
N THR A 479 19.16 38.08 -26.03
CA THR A 479 20.44 37.40 -25.79
C THR A 479 21.52 38.41 -25.40
N PRO A 480 22.60 38.00 -24.69
CA PRO A 480 23.71 38.88 -24.34
C PRO A 480 24.26 39.67 -25.55
N ASN A 481 24.44 38.99 -26.69
CA ASN A 481 24.95 39.58 -27.94
C ASN A 481 23.99 40.58 -28.60
N ARG A 482 22.70 40.57 -28.23
CA ARG A 482 21.73 41.59 -28.69
C ARG A 482 21.60 42.74 -27.70
N PHE A 483 21.78 42.46 -26.41
CA PHE A 483 21.70 43.47 -25.36
C PHE A 483 22.89 44.45 -25.41
N ALA A 484 24.12 43.94 -25.56
CA ALA A 484 25.33 44.75 -25.59
C ALA A 484 25.30 45.90 -26.63
N PRO A 485 25.05 45.64 -27.93
CA PRO A 485 25.04 46.71 -28.94
C PRO A 485 23.90 47.71 -28.73
N ARG A 486 22.77 47.27 -28.16
CA ARG A 486 21.67 48.18 -27.81
C ARG A 486 22.06 49.09 -26.65
N LEU A 487 22.66 48.53 -25.60
CA LEU A 487 23.14 49.31 -24.47
C LEU A 487 24.23 50.30 -24.91
N ALA A 488 25.18 49.85 -25.75
CA ALA A 488 26.23 50.70 -26.30
C ALA A 488 25.69 51.87 -27.14
N ALA A 489 24.65 51.64 -27.95
CA ALA A 489 24.05 52.70 -28.78
C ALA A 489 23.40 53.82 -27.95
N ASP A 490 22.98 53.52 -26.72
CA ASP A 490 22.39 54.49 -25.80
C ASP A 490 23.47 55.26 -24.99
N MET A 491 24.76 54.90 -25.14
CA MET A 491 25.86 55.50 -24.39
C MET A 491 26.68 56.48 -25.25
N GLU A 492 26.90 57.69 -24.76
CA GLU A 492 27.74 58.70 -25.43
C GLU A 492 29.25 58.46 -25.22
N ASP A 493 29.62 57.69 -24.20
CA ASP A 493 31.01 57.39 -23.84
C ASP A 493 31.54 56.16 -24.60
N ALA A 494 32.51 56.41 -25.49
CA ALA A 494 33.17 55.37 -26.29
C ALA A 494 33.92 54.34 -25.43
N GLU A 495 34.49 54.75 -24.29
CA GLU A 495 35.18 53.82 -23.38
C GLU A 495 34.19 52.92 -22.63
N ALA A 496 32.99 53.44 -22.35
CA ALA A 496 31.93 52.67 -21.72
C ALA A 496 31.34 51.64 -22.68
N THR A 497 31.26 51.97 -23.97
CA THR A 497 30.88 51.04 -25.03
C THR A 497 31.83 49.84 -25.09
N GLU A 498 33.15 50.10 -25.10
CA GLU A 498 34.16 49.03 -25.08
C GLU A 498 34.03 48.14 -23.82
N ALA A 499 33.71 48.75 -22.67
CA ALA A 499 33.50 48.01 -21.43
C ALA A 499 32.29 47.07 -21.47
N VAL A 500 31.18 47.48 -22.08
CA VAL A 500 29.97 46.64 -22.26
C VAL A 500 30.29 45.42 -23.14
N ASP A 501 30.99 45.66 -24.24
CA ASP A 501 31.34 44.60 -25.20
C ASP A 501 32.31 43.60 -24.57
N ALA A 502 33.36 44.08 -23.90
CA ALA A 502 34.34 43.21 -23.25
C ALA A 502 33.76 42.36 -22.10
N LEU A 503 32.86 42.92 -21.28
CA LEU A 503 32.16 42.17 -20.22
C LEU A 503 31.20 41.12 -20.80
N THR A 504 30.51 41.45 -21.89
CA THR A 504 29.58 40.55 -22.56
C THR A 504 30.31 39.41 -23.24
N ASP A 505 31.42 39.70 -23.93
CA ASP A 505 32.25 38.72 -24.61
C ASP A 505 32.88 37.73 -23.61
N ALA A 506 33.44 38.24 -22.51
CA ALA A 506 33.97 37.39 -21.43
C ALA A 506 32.89 36.46 -20.83
N PHE A 507 31.67 36.96 -20.64
CA PHE A 507 30.55 36.14 -20.15
C PHE A 507 30.13 35.06 -21.14
N VAL A 508 30.01 35.40 -22.43
CA VAL A 508 29.64 34.46 -23.50
C VAL A 508 30.72 33.39 -23.63
N HIS A 509 31.98 33.78 -23.57
CA HIS A 509 33.11 32.85 -23.58
C HIS A 509 33.11 31.93 -22.37
N VAL A 510 32.84 32.41 -21.15
CA VAL A 510 32.76 31.54 -19.96
C VAL A 510 31.54 30.61 -20.00
N ARG A 511 30.44 31.03 -20.64
CA ARG A 511 29.19 30.26 -20.66
C ARG A 511 29.14 29.21 -21.77
N TYR A 512 29.75 29.50 -22.92
CA TYR A 512 29.67 28.66 -24.12
C TYR A 512 31.04 28.20 -24.64
N GLY A 513 32.13 28.83 -24.21
CA GLY A 513 33.51 28.41 -24.48
C GLY A 513 34.18 27.79 -23.25
N HIS A 514 35.09 26.86 -23.46
CA HIS A 514 35.91 26.28 -22.39
C HIS A 514 37.25 27.03 -22.28
N ARG A 515 37.22 28.37 -22.24
CA ARG A 515 38.43 29.19 -22.11
C ARG A 515 38.72 29.40 -20.63
N GLU A 516 39.91 29.03 -20.18
CA GLU A 516 40.39 29.34 -18.83
C GLU A 516 40.53 30.86 -18.64
N VAL A 517 39.93 31.38 -17.57
CA VAL A 517 39.98 32.81 -17.22
C VAL A 517 41.11 33.02 -16.22
N THR A 518 42.05 33.90 -16.55
CA THR A 518 43.17 34.22 -15.65
C THR A 518 42.82 35.34 -14.66
N ASP A 519 43.55 35.42 -13.54
CA ASP A 519 43.36 36.51 -12.56
C ASP A 519 43.67 37.91 -13.17
N ALA A 520 44.52 37.95 -14.20
CA ALA A 520 44.80 39.17 -14.96
C ALA A 520 43.56 39.62 -15.76
N ASP A 521 42.82 38.68 -16.36
CA ASP A 521 41.58 38.97 -17.08
C ASP A 521 40.50 39.51 -16.12
N LEU A 522 40.39 38.93 -14.92
CA LEU A 522 39.46 39.39 -13.89
C LEU A 522 39.76 40.83 -13.44
N SER A 523 41.04 41.14 -13.22
CA SER A 523 41.46 42.48 -12.82
C SER A 523 41.13 43.52 -13.90
N ARG A 524 41.28 43.14 -15.18
CA ARG A 524 40.89 43.97 -16.32
C ARG A 524 39.37 44.15 -16.39
N LEU A 525 38.60 43.08 -16.22
CA LEU A 525 37.12 43.12 -16.27
C LEU A 525 36.53 43.93 -15.11
N ASP A 526 37.11 43.87 -13.91
CA ASP A 526 36.66 44.71 -12.78
C ASP A 526 36.93 46.20 -13.05
N ALA A 527 38.08 46.54 -13.64
CA ALA A 527 38.37 47.92 -14.04
C ALA A 527 37.38 48.43 -15.10
N LEU A 528 37.03 47.60 -16.09
CA LEU A 528 36.03 47.92 -17.12
C LEU A 528 34.63 48.07 -16.51
N TRP A 529 34.26 47.20 -15.58
CA TRP A 529 33.01 47.31 -14.83
C TRP A 529 32.91 48.62 -14.05
N GLN A 530 33.96 49.05 -13.36
CA GLN A 530 33.97 50.32 -12.63
C GLN A 530 33.87 51.54 -13.56
N ARG A 531 34.31 51.44 -14.81
CA ARG A 531 34.11 52.47 -15.84
C ARG A 531 32.66 52.50 -16.32
N LEU A 532 32.13 51.34 -16.73
CA LEU A 532 30.74 51.19 -17.15
C LEU A 532 29.77 51.71 -16.08
N ARG A 533 30.00 51.35 -14.82
CA ARG A 533 29.18 51.80 -13.70
C ARG A 533 29.21 53.33 -13.49
N ARG A 534 30.31 53.99 -13.81
CA ARG A 534 30.40 55.46 -13.73
C ARG A 534 29.61 56.11 -14.86
N ALA A 535 29.75 55.60 -16.08
CA ALA A 535 29.01 56.10 -17.25
C ALA A 535 27.49 55.92 -17.10
N LEU A 536 27.03 54.78 -16.57
CA LEU A 536 25.61 54.51 -16.29
C LEU A 536 25.01 55.36 -15.16
N ARG A 537 25.83 56.08 -14.39
CA ARG A 537 25.35 56.99 -13.34
C ARG A 537 25.32 58.45 -13.80
N SER A 538 26.00 58.76 -14.90
CA SER A 538 26.02 60.10 -15.49
C SER A 538 24.96 60.27 -16.59
N THR A 539 24.38 59.17 -17.05
CA THR A 539 23.13 59.13 -17.84
C THR A 539 21.94 59.27 -16.91
#